data_AF-A0A945UXM7-F1
#
_entry.id   AF-A0A945UXM7-F1
#
_cell.length_a   1.000
_cell.length_b   1.000
_cell.length_c   1.000
_cell.angle_alpha   90.00
_cell.angle_beta   90.00
_cell.angle_gamma   90.00
#
_symmetry.space_group_name_H-M   'P 1'
#
loop_
_entity.id
_entity.type
_entity.pdbx_description
1 polymer ?
#
loop_
_entity_poly.entity_id
_entity_poly.type
_entity_poly.pdbx_seq_one_letter_code
_entity_poly.pdbx_strand_id
1 'polypeptide(L)' 'MASPVEQFKLKALVPFELGGVDLSFTTSSLWMVVTVAAVTAFLTLSMRGGRLVPGRWQSMAEMSYEFIA' A
#
# COMPACT_ATOMS: atom_id res chain seq x y z
N MET A 1 -22.41 -22.73 5.27
CA MET A 1 -22.16 -21.54 6.10
C MET A 1 -20.72 -21.11 5.83
N ALA A 2 -20.47 -19.87 5.41
CA ALA A 2 -19.11 -19.38 5.20
C ALA A 2 -18.38 -19.33 6.55
N SER A 3 -17.19 -19.91 6.64
CA SER A 3 -16.38 -19.82 7.86
C SER A 3 -15.76 -18.42 7.96
N PRO A 4 -15.73 -17.76 9.14
CA PRO A 4 -15.09 -16.46 9.32
C PRO A 4 -13.62 -16.39 8.88
N VAL A 5 -12.95 -17.54 8.78
CA VAL A 5 -11.53 -17.64 8.41
C VAL A 5 -11.32 -17.61 6.89
N GLU A 6 -12.36 -17.84 6.09
CA GLU A 6 -12.21 -17.94 4.63
C GLU A 6 -11.74 -16.65 3.97
N GLN A 7 -12.07 -15.49 4.56
CA GLN A 7 -11.63 -14.17 4.07
C GLN A 7 -10.11 -13.97 4.13
N PHE A 8 -9.40 -14.76 4.95
CA PHE A 8 -7.95 -14.67 5.13
C PHE A 8 -7.17 -15.67 4.28
N LYS A 9 -7.85 -16.52 3.50
CA LYS A 9 -7.17 -17.47 2.61
C LYS A 9 -6.45 -16.71 1.50
N LEU A 10 -5.15 -16.96 1.36
CA LEU A 10 -4.37 -16.46 0.23
C LEU A 10 -4.76 -17.22 -1.03
N LYS A 11 -5.08 -16.48 -2.09
CA LYS A 11 -5.34 -17.03 -3.42
C LYS A 11 -4.20 -16.61 -4.33
N ALA A 12 -3.57 -17.57 -5.00
CA ALA A 12 -2.63 -17.30 -6.07
C ALA A 12 -3.40 -16.71 -7.26
N LEU A 13 -3.03 -15.50 -7.68
CA LEU A 13 -3.59 -14.80 -8.84
C LEU A 13 -2.76 -15.10 -10.09
N VAL A 14 -1.43 -15.05 -9.95
CA VAL A 14 -0.49 -15.43 -11.01
C VAL A 14 0.48 -16.44 -10.42
N PRO A 15 0.29 -17.74 -10.66
CA PRO A 15 1.20 -18.75 -10.17
C PRO A 15 2.53 -18.68 -10.92
N PHE A 16 3.64 -18.66 -10.19
CA PHE A 16 4.98 -18.58 -10.76
C PHE A 16 5.99 -19.22 -9.81
N GLU A 17 6.80 -20.14 -10.32
CA GLU A 17 7.86 -20.79 -9.56
C GLU A 17 9.21 -20.56 -10.24
N LEU A 18 10.23 -20.30 -9.44
CA LEU A 18 11.60 -20.09 -9.93
C LEU A 18 12.58 -20.85 -9.03
N GLY A 19 13.37 -21.76 -9.61
CA GLY A 19 14.41 -22.48 -8.88
C GLY A 19 13.90 -23.36 -7.72
N GLY A 20 12.65 -23.83 -7.79
CA GLY A 20 12.01 -24.61 -6.73
C GLY A 20 11.39 -23.76 -5.61
N VAL A 21 11.36 -22.44 -5.74
CA VAL A 21 10.67 -21.52 -4.83
C VAL A 21 9.38 -21.03 -5.47
N ASP A 22 8.28 -21.12 -4.72
CA ASP A 22 6.98 -20.55 -5.10
C ASP A 22 7.01 -19.03 -4.91
N LEU A 23 6.97 -18.30 -6.02
CA LEU A 23 6.95 -16.84 -6.11
C LEU A 23 5.60 -16.35 -6.68
N SER A 24 4.54 -17.14 -6.48
CA SER A 24 3.21 -16.80 -6.96
C SER A 24 2.75 -15.43 -6.46
N PHE A 25 2.20 -14.63 -7.37
CA PHE A 25 1.57 -13.37 -7.02
C PHE A 25 0.20 -13.66 -6.39
N THR A 26 0.03 -13.35 -5.12
CA THR A 26 -1.19 -13.66 -4.36
C THR A 26 -2.06 -12.43 -4.11
N THR A 27 -3.27 -12.63 -3.56
CA THR A 27 -4.13 -11.53 -3.10
C THR A 27 -3.43 -10.62 -2.08
N SER A 28 -2.58 -11.14 -1.18
CA SER A 28 -1.84 -10.28 -0.26
C SER A 28 -0.76 -9.48 -0.99
N SER A 29 -0.05 -10.10 -1.95
CA SER A 29 0.91 -9.41 -2.82
C SER A 29 0.27 -8.24 -3.57
N LEU A 30 -0.93 -8.43 -4.11
CA LEU A 30 -1.71 -7.38 -4.75
C LEU A 30 -1.97 -6.20 -3.80
N TRP A 31 -2.47 -6.47 -2.60
CA TRP A 31 -2.76 -5.42 -1.62
C TRP A 31 -1.50 -4.71 -1.12
N MET A 32 -0.38 -5.41 -1.01
CA MET A 32 0.92 -4.79 -0.71
C MET A 32 1.33 -3.80 -1.81
N VAL A 33 1.20 -4.17 -3.09
CA VAL A 33 1.49 -3.28 -4.22
C VAL A 33 0.56 -2.06 -4.22
N VAL A 34 -0.75 -2.27 -4.03
CA VAL A 34 -1.74 -1.19 -3.93
C VAL A 34 -1.39 -0.24 -2.79
N THR A 35 -1.00 -0.77 -1.63
CA THR A 35 -0.61 0.05 -0.46
C THR A 35 0.60 0.91 -0.76
N VAL A 36 1.67 0.32 -1.30
CA VAL A 36 2.88 1.08 -1.68
C VAL A 36 2.53 2.16 -2.71
N ALA A 37 1.80 1.82 -3.76
CA ALA A 37 1.39 2.77 -4.78
C ALA A 37 0.55 3.92 -4.20
N ALA A 38 -0.40 3.62 -3.32
CA ALA A 38 -1.25 4.63 -2.68
C ALA A 38 -0.45 5.57 -1.76
N VAL A 39 0.44 5.01 -0.93
CA VAL A 39 1.31 5.80 -0.03
C VAL A 39 2.25 6.68 -0.85
N THR A 40 2.92 6.13 -1.87
CA THR A 40 3.81 6.89 -2.75
C THR A 40 3.05 8.00 -3.47
N ALA A 41 1.86 7.71 -4.01
CA ALA A 41 1.03 8.71 -4.67
C ALA A 41 0.59 9.80 -3.69
N PHE A 42 0.10 9.44 -2.51
CA PHE A 42 -0.32 10.39 -1.48
C PHE A 42 0.82 11.35 -1.11
N LEU A 43 2.01 10.82 -0.78
CA LEU A 43 3.14 11.66 -0.39
C LEU A 43 3.62 12.54 -1.54
N THR A 44 3.76 11.98 -2.74
CA THR A 44 4.25 12.72 -3.92
C THR A 44 3.29 13.84 -4.31
N LEU A 45 1.98 13.56 -4.33
CA LEU A 45 0.97 14.54 -4.71
C LEU A 45 0.75 15.60 -3.63
N SER A 46 0.82 15.22 -2.36
CA SER A 46 0.65 16.16 -1.24
C SER A 46 1.78 17.19 -1.16
N MET A 47 3.01 16.78 -1.47
CA MET A 47 4.19 17.65 -1.40
C MET A 47 4.49 18.44 -2.68
N ARG A 48 3.81 18.13 -3.80
CA ARG A 48 4.11 18.72 -5.13
C ARG A 48 4.00 20.24 -5.19
N GLY A 49 3.18 20.87 -4.34
CA GLY A 49 2.91 22.31 -4.38
C GLY A 49 3.86 23.20 -3.58
N GLY A 50 4.59 22.64 -2.59
CA GLY A 50 5.55 23.39 -1.75
C GLY A 50 5.02 24.72 -1.20
N ARG A 51 3.75 24.78 -0.79
CA ARG A 51 3.12 26.05 -0.38
C ARG A 51 3.56 26.44 1.02
N LEU A 52 3.77 27.74 1.23
CA LEU A 52 4.12 28.31 2.53
C LEU A 52 2.96 28.22 3.54
N VAL A 53 1.71 28.33 3.08
CA VAL A 53 0.53 27.97 3.87
C VAL A 53 0.03 26.62 3.36
N PRO A 54 0.11 25.55 4.16
CA PRO A 54 -0.19 24.21 3.69
C PRO A 54 -1.70 24.06 3.43
N GLY A 55 -2.03 23.41 2.31
CA GLY A 55 -3.39 22.95 2.06
C GLY A 55 -3.66 21.61 2.75
N ARG A 56 -4.92 21.18 2.77
CA ARG A 56 -5.39 19.96 3.49
C ARG A 56 -4.48 18.73 3.30
N TRP A 57 -4.13 18.41 2.05
CA TRP A 57 -3.29 17.25 1.72
C TRP A 57 -1.84 17.38 2.21
N GLN A 58 -1.25 18.58 2.05
CA GLN A 58 0.08 18.88 2.57
C GLN A 58 0.09 18.81 4.10
N SER A 59 -0.89 19.40 4.77
CA SER A 59 -1.02 19.33 6.24
C SER A 59 -1.11 17.89 6.75
N MET A 60 -1.86 17.01 6.08
CA MET A 60 -1.94 15.59 6.48
C MET A 60 -0.58 14.88 6.36
N ALA A 61 0.17 15.16 5.29
CA ALA A 61 1.51 14.61 5.10
C ALA A 61 2.50 15.16 6.15
N GLU A 62 2.49 16.48 6.40
CA GLU A 62 3.34 17.14 7.39
C GLU A 62 3.06 16.62 8.81
N MET A 63 1.77 16.54 9.23
CA MET A 63 1.41 16.00 10.54
C MET A 63 1.83 14.53 10.70
N SER A 64 1.75 13.73 9.63
CA SER A 64 2.19 12.32 9.67
C SER A 64 3.70 12.22 9.87
N TYR A 65 4.48 13.15 9.28
CA TYR A 65 5.92 13.20 9.45
C TYR A 65 6.30 13.67 10.86
N GLU A 66 5.70 14.76 11.33
CA GLU A 66 5.91 15.29 12.69
C GLU A 66 5.49 14.31 13.79
N PHE A 67 4.54 13.42 13.51
CA PHE A 67 4.18 12.36 14.46
C PHE A 67 5.28 11.30 14.63
N ILE A 68 6.08 11.06 13.58
CA ILE A 68 7.12 10.04 13.57
C ILE A 68 8.47 10.61 14.04
N ALA A 69 8.81 11.83 13.61
CA ALA A 69 10.07 12.50 13.90
C ALA A 69 10.13 13.04 15.35
#